data_AF-A0A382G1E0-F1
#
_entry.id   AF-A0A382G1E0-F1
#
_cell.length_a   1.000
_cell.length_b   1.000
_cell.length_c   1.000
_cell.angle_alpha   90.00
_cell.angle_beta   90.00
_cell.angle_gamma   90.00
#
_symmetry.space_group_name_H-M   'P 1'
#
loop_
_entity.id
_entity.type
_entity.pdbx_description
1 polymer ?
#
loop_
_entity_poly.entity_id
_entity_poly.type
_entity_poly.pdbx_seq_one_letter_code
_entity_poly.pdbx_strand_id
1 'polypeptide(L)' 'MNAVKTEELRNLDAIPSPALLVFPDRVEANLDRMIGMVNGDVSRLRPHVKTHKMAEVIRLQVAK' A
#
# COMPACT_ATOMS: atom_id res chain seq x y z
N MET A 1 -5.00 12.39 2.36
CA MET A 1 -4.36 12.12 1.05
C MET A 1 -5.32 12.52 -0.05
N ASN A 2 -4.82 13.14 -1.12
CA ASN A 2 -5.65 13.54 -2.26
C ASN A 2 -6.06 12.33 -3.09
N ALA A 3 -7.29 12.34 -3.60
CA ALA A 3 -7.74 11.32 -4.55
C ALA A 3 -6.85 11.35 -5.81
N VAL A 4 -6.43 10.18 -6.30
CA VAL A 4 -5.83 10.12 -7.65
C VAL A 4 -6.97 10.28 -8.63
N LYS A 5 -6.84 11.23 -9.54
CA LYS A 5 -7.80 11.37 -10.64
C LYS A 5 -7.31 10.55 -11.83
N THR A 6 -8.21 9.82 -12.49
CA THR A 6 -7.83 8.94 -13.60
C THR A 6 -7.19 9.71 -14.76
N GLU A 7 -7.61 10.95 -14.99
CA GLU A 7 -7.03 11.87 -15.98
C GLU A 7 -5.56 12.26 -15.71
N GLU A 8 -5.06 12.07 -14.49
CA GLU A 8 -3.66 12.33 -14.13
C GLU A 8 -2.76 11.12 -14.45
N LEU A 9 -3.34 9.96 -14.72
CA LEU A 9 -2.62 8.72 -15.01
C LEU A 9 -2.35 8.59 -16.52
N ARG A 10 -1.12 8.20 -16.86
CA ARG A 10 -0.68 8.00 -18.25
C ARG A 10 -0.58 6.51 -18.57
N ASN A 11 -0.71 6.17 -19.84
CA ASN A 11 -0.54 4.82 -20.40
C ASN A 11 -1.49 3.76 -19.79
N LEU A 12 -2.69 4.17 -19.35
CA LEU A 12 -3.68 3.23 -18.83
C LEU A 12 -4.19 2.25 -19.90
N ASP A 13 -4.14 2.65 -21.17
CA ASP A 13 -4.48 1.85 -22.35
C ASP A 13 -3.56 0.63 -22.53
N ALA A 14 -2.34 0.68 -21.99
CA ALA A 14 -1.41 -0.46 -22.00
C ALA A 14 -1.71 -1.50 -20.90
N ILE A 15 -2.62 -1.20 -19.97
CA ILE A 15 -2.95 -2.07 -18.83
C ILE A 15 -4.23 -2.86 -19.15
N PRO A 16 -4.17 -4.20 -19.20
CA PRO A 16 -5.35 -5.02 -19.43
C PRO A 16 -6.41 -4.78 -18.34
N SER A 17 -7.65 -4.55 -18.78
CA SER A 17 -8.78 -4.35 -17.88
C SER A 17 -9.57 -5.65 -17.66
N PRO A 18 -10.13 -5.90 -16.45
CA PRO A 18 -10.06 -5.05 -15.26
C PRO A 18 -8.75 -5.22 -14.50
N ALA A 19 -8.23 -4.10 -13.97
CA ALA A 19 -7.03 -4.08 -13.14
C ALA A 19 -7.23 -3.27 -11.86
N LEU A 20 -6.57 -3.68 -10.78
CA LEU A 20 -6.45 -2.92 -9.54
C LEU A 20 -5.09 -2.23 -9.52
N LEU A 21 -5.09 -0.89 -9.51
CA LEU A 21 -3.87 -0.10 -9.35
C LEU A 21 -3.55 0.07 -7.87
N VAL A 22 -2.33 -0.32 -7.48
CA VAL A 22 -1.79 -0.12 -6.14
C VAL A 22 -0.62 0.85 -6.23
N PHE A 23 -0.60 1.87 -5.37
CA PHE A 23 0.44 2.89 -5.32
C PHE A 23 1.37 2.63 -4.12
N PRO A 24 2.59 2.10 -4.31
CA PRO A 24 3.48 1.72 -3.22
C PRO A 24 3.75 2.83 -2.22
N ASP A 25 4.02 4.06 -2.67
CA ASP A 25 4.27 5.22 -1.80
C ASP A 25 3.12 5.50 -0.83
N ARG A 26 1.87 5.25 -1.29
CA ARG A 26 0.66 5.38 -0.48
C ARG A 26 0.57 4.28 0.56
N VAL A 27 0.96 3.06 0.20
CA VAL A 27 1.04 1.94 1.15
C VAL A 27 2.08 2.27 2.22
N GLU A 28 3.27 2.70 1.84
CA GLU A 28 4.35 3.05 2.77
C GLU A 28 3.95 4.17 3.73
N ALA A 29 3.36 5.26 3.24
CA ALA A 29 2.88 6.35 4.09
C ALA A 29 1.82 5.89 5.11
N ASN A 30 0.96 4.94 4.72
CA ASN A 30 -0.01 4.34 5.63
C ASN A 30 0.66 3.43 6.68
N LEU A 31 1.70 2.68 6.30
CA LEU A 31 2.49 1.88 7.24
C LEU A 31 3.20 2.77 8.27
N ASP A 32 3.82 3.87 7.84
CA ASP A 32 4.46 4.83 8.73
C ASP A 32 3.46 5.40 9.74
N ARG A 33 2.24 5.72 9.27
CA ARG A 33 1.15 6.18 10.14
C ARG A 33 0.73 5.09 11.14
N MET A 34 0.59 3.84 10.71
CA MET A 34 0.24 2.71 11.57
C MET A 34 1.30 2.46 12.65
N ILE A 35 2.58 2.55 12.30
CA ILE A 35 3.70 2.43 13.25
C ILE A 35 3.69 3.60 14.25
N GLY A 36 3.38 4.81 13.79
CA GLY A 36 3.16 5.96 14.67
C GLY A 36 2.04 5.74 15.70
N MET A 37 0.96 5.01 15.35
CA MET A 37 -0.14 4.71 16.28
C MET A 37 0.27 3.79 17.44
N VAL A 38 1.35 3.02 17.29
CA VAL A 38 1.92 2.18 18.36
C VAL A 38 3.19 2.79 18.96
N ASN A 39 3.39 4.10 18.80
CA ASN A 39 4.57 4.85 19.28
C ASN A 39 5.90 4.24 18.78
N GLY A 40 5.92 3.66 17.57
CA GLY A 40 7.10 3.02 17.01
C GLY A 40 7.37 1.58 17.48
N ASP A 41 6.60 1.04 18.43
CA ASP A 41 6.78 -0.34 18.90
C ASP A 41 6.15 -1.35 17.93
N VAL A 42 6.91 -1.72 16.90
CA VAL A 42 6.50 -2.67 15.86
C VAL A 42 6.19 -4.08 16.38
N SER A 43 6.63 -4.44 17.60
CA SER A 43 6.31 -5.74 18.20
C SER A 43 4.81 -5.92 18.47
N ARG A 44 4.08 -4.80 18.56
CA ARG A 44 2.62 -4.74 18.73
C ARG A 44 1.85 -4.92 17.42
N LEU A 45 2.55 -5.03 16.28
CA LEU A 45 1.96 -5.16 14.95
C LEU A 45 2.28 -6.52 14.33
N ARG A 46 1.35 -7.03 13.53
CA ARG A 46 1.51 -8.26 12.75
C ARG A 46 1.00 -8.04 11.32
N PRO A 47 1.83 -8.25 10.29
CA PRO A 47 1.39 -8.28 8.90
C PRO A 47 0.20 -9.22 8.70
N HIS A 48 -0.91 -8.73 8.15
CA HIS A 48 -2.12 -9.52 7.96
C HIS A 48 -2.44 -9.77 6.49
N VAL A 49 -2.21 -11.00 6.02
CA VAL A 49 -2.31 -11.36 4.60
C VAL A 49 -3.74 -11.33 4.04
N LYS A 50 -4.77 -11.72 4.81
CA LYS A 50 -6.14 -11.91 4.29
C LYS A 50 -6.70 -10.74 3.50
N THR A 51 -6.29 -9.52 3.83
CA THR A 51 -6.87 -8.28 3.31
C THR A 51 -6.44 -7.99 1.88
N HIS A 52 -5.20 -8.29 1.53
CA HIS A 52 -4.65 -7.97 0.20
C HIS A 52 -4.13 -9.21 -0.54
N LYS A 53 -3.66 -10.25 0.17
CA LYS A 53 -3.11 -11.49 -0.43
C LYS A 53 -2.03 -11.23 -1.50
N MET A 54 -1.30 -10.13 -1.37
CA MET A 54 -0.22 -9.71 -2.28
C MET A 54 1.13 -9.79 -1.57
N ALA A 55 2.08 -10.54 -2.13
CA ALA A 55 3.41 -10.71 -1.55
C ALA A 55 4.19 -9.38 -1.52
N GLU A 56 4.01 -8.52 -2.52
CA GLU A 56 4.62 -7.21 -2.66
C GLU A 56 4.30 -6.33 -1.45
N VAL A 57 3.03 -6.30 -1.02
CA VAL A 57 2.59 -5.53 0.14
C VAL A 57 3.13 -6.12 1.45
N ILE A 58 3.24 -7.46 1.55
CA ILE A 58 3.89 -8.09 2.71
C ILE A 58 5.37 -7.69 2.79
N ARG A 59 6.08 -7.66 1.66
CA ARG A 59 7.49 -7.20 1.63
C ARG A 59 7.62 -5.78 2.15
N LEU A 60 6.72 -4.87 1.75
CA LEU A 60 6.70 -3.49 2.28
C LEU A 60 6.42 -3.46 3.78
N GLN A 61 5.49 -4.29 4.28
CA GLN A 61 5.15 -4.36 5.72
C GLN A 61 6.30 -4.86 6.59
N VAL A 62 7.07 -5.84 6.13
CA VAL A 62 8.17 -6.46 6.88
C VAL A 62 9.48 -5.65 6.77
N ALA A 63 9.59 -4.78 5.76
CA ALA A 63 10.75 -3.90 5.59
C ALA A 63 10.71 -2.64 6.48
N LYS A 64 9.59 -2.37 7.16
CA LYS A 64 9.43 -1.28 8.13
C LYS A 64 9.74 -1.76 9.55
#